data_AF-A0A7C9DYX6-F1
#
_entry.id   AF-A0A7C9DYX6-F1
#
_cell.length_a   1.000
_cell.length_b   1.000
_cell.length_c   1.000
_cell.angle_alpha   90.00
_cell.angle_beta   90.00
_cell.angle_gamma   90.00
#
_symmetry.space_group_name_H-M   'P 1'
#
loop_
_entity.id
_entity.type
_entity.pdbx_description
1 polymer ?
#
loop_
_entity_poly.entity_id
_entity_poly.type
_entity_poly.pdbx_seq_one_letter_code
_entity_poly.pdbx_strand_id
1 'polypeptide(L)'
;ELMYARRSDSDQWLGRLTPSVEDKLDKESLKVRSLHVSISAGSSFEVRGETVEIVDIDRWDCSCKGWQLTGLPCCHAIAVIGCIGRSPYEFCSRYFTVESYRLTYSETLHPLPIINRPFQDDSQGAVTVTPPPTRRPPGRPTKKRFGSQEVVKRQLQCSRCRGMGHNKSTCKEFLLEQ
;
A
#
# COMPACT_ATOMS: atom_id res chain seq x y z
N GLU A 1 -1.59 23.69 -17.27
CA GLU A 1 -0.27 24.21 -16.82
C GLU A 1 0.70 23.11 -16.38
N LEU A 2 0.31 22.18 -15.49
CA LEU A 2 1.20 21.12 -14.97
C LEU A 2 1.91 20.24 -16.04
N MET A 3 1.22 19.86 -17.12
CA MET A 3 1.81 19.02 -18.18
C MET A 3 2.86 19.76 -19.02
N TYR A 4 2.63 21.04 -19.29
CA TYR A 4 3.58 21.89 -20.03
C TYR A 4 4.85 22.12 -19.22
N ALA A 5 4.72 22.42 -17.92
CA ALA A 5 5.86 22.60 -17.03
C ALA A 5 6.74 21.33 -16.97
N ARG A 6 6.13 20.15 -16.75
CA ARG A 6 6.87 18.87 -16.74
C ARG A 6 7.65 18.61 -18.02
N ARG A 7 7.07 18.93 -19.18
CA ARG A 7 7.77 18.82 -20.46
C ARG A 7 8.95 19.78 -20.53
N SER A 8 8.70 21.07 -20.28
CA SER A 8 9.71 22.13 -20.34
C SER A 8 10.87 21.88 -19.38
N ASP A 9 10.61 21.33 -18.19
CA ASP A 9 11.64 20.93 -17.24
C ASP A 9 12.46 19.76 -17.79
N SER A 10 11.78 18.78 -18.38
CA SER A 10 12.43 17.59 -18.94
C SER A 10 13.34 17.89 -20.13
N ASP A 11 13.14 18.99 -20.86
CA ASP A 11 13.98 19.40 -21.99
C ASP A 11 15.43 19.71 -21.54
N GLN A 12 15.61 20.14 -20.29
CA GLN A 12 16.93 20.43 -19.71
C GLN A 12 17.67 19.18 -19.23
N TRP A 13 17.00 18.02 -19.16
CA TRP A 13 17.61 16.78 -18.67
C TRP A 13 18.44 16.13 -19.77
N LEU A 14 19.76 16.12 -19.56
CA LEU A 14 20.75 15.54 -20.50
C LEU A 14 21.11 14.09 -20.17
N GLY A 15 20.77 13.62 -18.96
CA GLY A 15 21.06 12.26 -18.50
C GLY A 15 20.16 11.20 -19.13
N ARG A 16 20.52 9.93 -18.92
CA ARG A 16 19.72 8.78 -19.41
C ARG A 16 18.47 8.56 -18.55
N LEU A 17 18.59 8.70 -17.23
CA LEU A 17 17.48 8.56 -16.28
C LEU A 17 16.98 9.93 -15.84
N THR A 18 15.73 9.96 -15.35
CA THR A 18 15.20 11.16 -14.71
C THR A 18 16.04 11.56 -13.48
N PRO A 19 16.21 12.86 -13.17
CA PRO A 19 17.13 13.31 -12.12
C PRO A 19 16.90 12.64 -10.75
N SER A 20 15.64 12.41 -10.37
CA SER A 20 15.32 11.76 -9.09
C SER A 20 15.74 10.29 -9.05
N VAL A 21 15.74 9.60 -10.19
CA VAL A 21 16.16 8.21 -10.29
C VAL A 21 17.68 8.13 -10.35
N GLU A 22 18.33 9.05 -11.08
CA GLU A 22 19.78 9.19 -11.13
C GLU A 22 20.36 9.29 -9.70
N ASP A 23 19.84 10.22 -8.88
CA ASP A 23 20.25 10.40 -7.48
C ASP A 23 20.06 9.12 -6.63
N LYS A 24 19.00 8.34 -6.89
CA LYS A 24 18.80 7.05 -6.20
C LYS A 24 19.84 6.02 -6.62
N LEU A 25 20.15 5.94 -7.92
CA LEU A 25 21.14 5.03 -8.44
C LEU A 25 22.55 5.36 -7.90
N ASP A 26 22.89 6.65 -7.84
CA ASP A 26 24.15 7.14 -7.26
C ASP A 26 24.27 6.76 -5.78
N LYS A 27 23.20 6.95 -5.00
CA LYS A 27 23.16 6.54 -3.59
C LYS A 27 23.40 5.05 -3.38
N GLU A 28 22.84 4.21 -4.25
CA GLU A 28 23.09 2.77 -4.22
C GLU A 28 24.52 2.44 -4.66
N SER A 29 25.06 3.15 -5.64
CA SER A 29 26.44 3.00 -6.15
C SER A 29 27.50 3.27 -5.07
N LEU A 30 27.28 4.27 -4.21
CA LEU A 30 28.20 4.58 -3.11
C LEU A 30 28.37 3.43 -2.11
N LYS A 31 27.34 2.59 -1.95
CA LYS A 31 27.35 1.44 -1.02
C LYS A 31 28.11 0.23 -1.54
N VAL A 32 28.45 0.21 -2.83
CA VAL A 32 29.13 -0.94 -3.48
C VAL A 32 30.52 -1.18 -2.90
N ARG A 33 31.21 -0.13 -2.44
CA ARG A 33 32.60 -0.19 -2.00
C ARG A 33 32.85 -1.16 -0.83
N SER A 34 31.83 -1.43 -0.01
CA SER A 34 31.90 -2.33 1.14
C SER A 34 31.46 -3.76 0.83
N LEU A 35 31.20 -4.09 -0.44
CA LEU A 35 30.67 -5.39 -0.86
C LEU A 35 31.74 -6.22 -1.57
N HIS A 36 31.70 -7.53 -1.34
CA HIS A 36 32.53 -8.50 -2.05
C HIS A 36 31.65 -9.44 -2.87
N VAL A 37 31.94 -9.56 -4.17
CA VAL A 37 31.17 -10.41 -5.10
C VAL A 37 31.90 -11.72 -5.34
N SER A 38 31.18 -12.83 -5.23
CA SER A 38 31.65 -14.18 -5.54
C SER A 38 30.72 -14.81 -6.58
N ILE A 39 31.30 -15.52 -7.55
CA ILE A 39 30.52 -16.24 -8.55
C ILE A 39 29.92 -17.49 -7.88
N SER A 40 28.63 -17.72 -8.06
CA SER A 40 27.95 -18.91 -7.53
C SER A 40 27.75 -19.95 -8.65
N ALA A 41 26.76 -19.76 -9.51
CA ALA A 41 26.49 -20.64 -10.65
C ALA A 41 25.64 -19.93 -11.72
N GLY A 42 25.99 -20.10 -12.99
CA GLY A 42 25.24 -19.51 -14.11
C GLY A 42 25.15 -17.98 -14.01
N SER A 43 23.93 -17.44 -13.99
CA SER A 43 23.61 -16.02 -13.83
C SER A 43 23.56 -15.55 -12.36
N SER A 44 23.80 -16.44 -11.40
CA SER A 44 23.70 -16.16 -9.97
C SER A 44 25.04 -15.84 -9.32
N PHE A 45 25.05 -14.78 -8.50
CA PHE A 45 26.20 -14.29 -7.77
C PHE A 45 25.87 -14.16 -6.29
N GLU A 46 26.85 -14.45 -5.44
CA GLU A 46 26.77 -14.22 -4.01
C GLU A 46 27.50 -12.91 -3.68
N VAL A 47 26.81 -12.00 -3.00
CA VAL A 47 27.34 -10.70 -2.59
C VAL A 47 27.41 -10.66 -1.07
N ARG A 48 28.62 -10.49 -0.54
CA ARG A 48 28.89 -10.43 0.91
C ARG A 48 29.08 -9.00 1.35
N GLY A 49 28.25 -8.55 2.28
CA GLY A 49 28.35 -7.27 2.99
C GLY A 49 28.02 -7.47 4.47
N GLU A 50 27.10 -6.65 5.00
CA GLU A 50 26.51 -6.87 6.33
C GLU A 50 25.68 -8.16 6.37
N THR A 51 24.96 -8.43 5.28
CA THR A 51 24.28 -9.71 5.02
C THR A 51 24.86 -10.36 3.76
N VAL A 52 24.53 -11.64 3.57
CA VAL A 52 24.85 -12.37 2.33
C VAL A 52 23.60 -12.36 1.46
N GLU A 53 23.72 -11.78 0.27
CA GLU A 53 22.64 -11.67 -0.69
C GLU A 53 22.97 -12.42 -1.97
N ILE A 54 21.95 -12.99 -2.61
CA ILE A 54 22.04 -13.67 -3.89
C ILE A 54 21.43 -12.77 -4.96
N VAL A 55 22.17 -12.52 -6.03
CA VAL A 55 21.74 -11.74 -7.18
C VAL A 55 21.69 -12.64 -8.40
N ASP A 56 20.55 -12.71 -9.07
CA ASP A 56 20.40 -13.34 -10.37
C ASP A 56 20.28 -12.26 -11.44
N ILE A 57 21.32 -12.12 -12.26
CA ILE A 57 21.44 -11.03 -13.22
C ILE A 57 20.46 -11.15 -14.39
N ASP A 58 20.11 -12.36 -14.79
CA ASP A 58 19.20 -12.59 -15.93
C ASP A 58 17.75 -12.35 -15.53
N ARG A 59 17.43 -12.62 -14.26
CA ARG A 59 16.08 -12.43 -13.70
C ARG A 59 15.85 -11.03 -13.12
N TRP A 60 16.89 -10.19 -13.07
CA TRP A 60 16.86 -8.88 -12.42
C TRP A 60 16.36 -8.99 -10.98
N ASP A 61 16.85 -10.01 -10.28
CA ASP A 61 16.39 -10.41 -8.95
C ASP A 61 17.55 -10.30 -7.94
N CYS A 62 17.24 -9.73 -6.77
CA CYS A 62 18.13 -9.79 -5.61
C CYS A 62 17.35 -10.30 -4.40
N SER A 63 17.96 -11.14 -3.56
CA SER A 63 17.33 -11.62 -2.32
C SER A 63 16.93 -10.50 -1.37
N CYS A 64 17.59 -9.34 -1.41
CA CYS A 64 17.22 -8.17 -0.61
C CYS A 64 15.90 -7.51 -1.06
N LYS A 65 15.34 -7.94 -2.20
CA LYS A 65 14.11 -7.46 -2.83
C LYS A 65 14.10 -6.00 -3.29
N GLY A 66 15.19 -5.26 -3.08
CA GLY A 66 15.32 -3.86 -3.49
C GLY A 66 15.12 -3.68 -4.99
N TRP A 67 15.65 -4.58 -5.82
CA TRP A 67 15.56 -4.47 -7.27
C TRP A 67 14.13 -4.64 -7.78
N GLN A 68 13.44 -5.66 -7.30
CA GLN A 68 12.09 -6.02 -7.72
C GLN A 68 11.06 -5.00 -7.23
N LEU A 69 11.27 -4.45 -6.02
CA LEU A 69 10.36 -3.46 -5.43
C LEU A 69 10.50 -2.08 -6.09
N THR A 70 11.72 -1.69 -6.46
CA THR A 70 11.98 -0.34 -6.98
C THR A 70 12.09 -0.28 -8.50
N GLY A 71 12.35 -1.41 -9.17
CA GLY A 71 12.72 -1.45 -10.59
C GLY A 71 14.12 -0.88 -10.88
N LEU A 72 14.94 -0.65 -9.84
CA LEU A 72 16.31 -0.16 -9.94
C LEU A 72 17.27 -1.15 -9.30
N PRO A 73 18.46 -1.38 -9.88
CA PRO A 73 19.45 -2.26 -9.27
C PRO A 73 19.84 -1.70 -7.89
N CYS A 74 19.66 -2.51 -6.85
CA CYS A 74 20.17 -2.21 -5.51
C CYS A 74 21.71 -2.27 -5.46
N CYS A 75 22.34 -1.83 -4.38
CA CYS A 75 23.80 -1.88 -4.24
C CYS A 75 24.42 -3.26 -4.53
N HIS A 76 23.77 -4.36 -4.12
CA HIS A 76 24.24 -5.73 -4.43
C HIS A 76 24.24 -6.02 -5.93
N ALA A 77 23.15 -5.63 -6.60
CA ALA A 77 23.02 -5.77 -8.05
C ALA A 77 24.04 -4.90 -8.80
N ILE A 78 24.22 -3.65 -8.38
CA ILE A 78 25.22 -2.75 -8.97
C ILE A 78 26.63 -3.34 -8.83
N ALA A 79 26.96 -3.93 -7.68
CA ALA A 79 28.25 -4.60 -7.47
C ALA A 79 28.47 -5.72 -8.50
N VAL A 80 27.48 -6.59 -8.68
CA VAL A 80 27.52 -7.70 -9.64
C VAL A 80 27.62 -7.20 -11.08
N ILE A 81 26.81 -6.20 -11.44
CA ILE A 81 26.83 -5.56 -12.77
C ILE A 81 28.23 -5.00 -13.09
N GLY A 82 28.85 -4.34 -12.10
CA GLY A 82 30.23 -3.86 -12.22
C GLY A 82 31.25 -5.00 -12.40
N CYS A 83 31.10 -6.11 -11.66
CA CYS A 83 31.98 -7.27 -11.78
C CYS A 83 31.91 -7.94 -13.16
N ILE A 84 30.76 -7.92 -13.84
CA ILE A 84 30.62 -8.43 -15.20
C ILE A 84 30.91 -7.37 -16.29
N GLY A 85 31.38 -6.18 -15.90
CA GLY A 85 31.77 -5.11 -16.83
C GLY A 85 30.60 -4.48 -17.59
N ARG A 86 29.38 -4.53 -17.03
CA ARG A 86 28.18 -3.95 -17.64
C ARG A 86 27.80 -2.66 -16.94
N SER A 87 26.94 -1.88 -17.60
CA SER A 87 26.49 -0.60 -17.08
C SER A 87 25.21 -0.75 -16.26
N PRO A 88 25.11 -0.20 -15.03
CA PRO A 88 23.89 -0.31 -14.22
C PRO A 88 22.67 0.32 -14.88
N TYR A 89 22.87 1.29 -15.78
CA TYR A 89 21.82 1.90 -16.57
C TYR A 89 21.07 0.94 -17.50
N GLU A 90 21.70 -0.17 -17.91
CA GLU A 90 21.06 -1.22 -18.74
C GLU A 90 20.08 -2.08 -17.95
N PHE A 91 20.16 -2.00 -16.62
CA PHE A 91 19.42 -2.82 -15.66
C PHE A 91 18.38 -2.01 -14.87
N CYS A 92 18.20 -0.72 -15.23
CA CYS A 92 17.14 0.12 -14.75
C CYS A 92 15.86 -0.12 -15.56
N SER A 93 14.69 -0.08 -14.89
CA SER A 93 13.41 -0.13 -15.58
C SER A 93 13.28 0.99 -16.62
N ARG A 94 12.81 0.64 -17.83
CA ARG A 94 12.62 1.57 -18.94
C ARG A 94 11.78 2.80 -18.57
N TYR A 95 10.84 2.64 -17.63
CA TYR A 95 9.93 3.71 -17.20
C TYR A 95 10.63 4.85 -16.46
N PHE A 96 11.89 4.68 -16.07
CA PHE A 96 12.68 5.72 -15.41
C PHE A 96 13.54 6.55 -16.34
N THR A 97 13.56 6.22 -17.63
CA THR A 97 14.33 6.97 -18.64
C THR A 97 13.73 8.34 -18.88
N VAL A 98 14.58 9.32 -19.17
CA VAL A 98 14.15 10.67 -19.61
C VAL A 98 13.27 10.55 -20.86
N GLU A 99 13.61 9.64 -21.76
CA GLU A 99 12.82 9.36 -22.96
C GLU A 99 11.39 8.93 -22.63
N SER A 100 11.21 7.94 -21.75
CA SER A 100 9.86 7.49 -21.34
C SER A 100 9.08 8.60 -20.64
N TYR A 101 9.77 9.43 -19.84
CA TYR A 101 9.15 10.59 -19.22
C TYR A 101 8.66 11.59 -20.28
N ARG A 102 9.52 11.98 -21.23
CA ARG A 102 9.17 12.91 -22.32
C ARG A 102 8.03 12.38 -23.18
N LEU A 103 8.04 11.09 -23.50
CA LEU A 103 6.96 10.44 -24.25
C LEU A 103 5.63 10.50 -23.48
N THR A 104 5.66 10.32 -22.16
CA THR A 104 4.46 10.42 -21.32
C THR A 104 3.84 11.82 -21.35
N TYR A 105 4.68 12.86 -21.48
CA TYR A 105 4.24 14.26 -21.51
C TYR A 105 4.34 14.90 -22.90
N SER A 106 4.44 14.11 -23.98
CA SER A 106 4.67 14.60 -25.36
C SER A 106 3.43 15.19 -26.00
N GLU A 107 2.23 14.88 -25.49
CA GLU A 107 0.99 15.46 -25.97
C GLU A 107 0.59 16.70 -25.17
N THR A 108 0.08 17.69 -25.89
CA THR A 108 -0.49 18.89 -25.29
C THR A 108 -1.97 18.62 -25.07
N LEU A 109 -2.40 18.56 -23.81
CA LEU A 109 -3.83 18.60 -23.52
C LEU A 109 -4.35 19.97 -23.94
N HIS A 110 -5.09 20.00 -25.04
CA HIS A 110 -5.80 21.19 -25.45
C HIS A 110 -6.89 21.45 -24.39
N PRO A 111 -6.93 22.64 -23.77
CA PRO A 111 -8.06 22.96 -22.92
C PRO A 111 -9.32 22.78 -23.78
N LEU A 112 -10.26 21.96 -23.30
CA LEU A 112 -11.57 21.92 -23.93
C LEU A 112 -12.07 23.35 -23.97
N PRO A 113 -12.56 23.84 -25.13
CA PRO A 113 -13.18 25.15 -25.15
C PRO A 113 -14.21 25.15 -24.04
N ILE A 114 -14.07 26.08 -23.09
CA ILE A 114 -15.12 26.35 -22.12
C ILE A 114 -16.26 26.83 -23.00
N ILE A 115 -17.12 25.90 -23.41
CA ILE A 115 -18.40 26.27 -23.97
C ILE A 115 -19.05 26.92 -22.75
N ASN A 116 -19.03 28.25 -22.71
CA ASN A 116 -19.97 29.06 -21.95
C ASN A 116 -21.35 28.78 -22.55
N ARG A 117 -21.80 27.53 -22.47
CA ARG A 117 -23.19 27.20 -22.60
C ARG A 117 -23.71 27.71 -21.27
N PRO A 118 -24.48 28.82 -21.22
CA PRO A 118 -25.33 29.01 -20.07
C PRO A 118 -26.03 27.67 -19.89
N PHE A 119 -25.93 27.06 -18.70
CA PHE A 119 -26.71 25.87 -18.39
C PHE A 119 -28.11 26.20 -18.87
N GLN A 120 -28.54 25.58 -19.98
CA GLN A 120 -29.94 25.64 -20.32
C GLN A 120 -30.55 24.92 -19.13
N ASP A 121 -31.32 25.67 -18.35
CA ASP A 121 -32.20 25.11 -17.36
C ASP A 121 -33.20 24.26 -18.15
N ASP A 122 -32.77 23.05 -18.52
CA ASP A 122 -33.67 21.95 -18.84
C ASP A 122 -34.30 21.52 -17.52
N SER A 123 -35.11 22.43 -16.96
CA SER A 123 -36.06 22.15 -15.90
C SER A 123 -37.16 21.19 -16.38
N GLN A 124 -37.08 20.70 -17.62
CA GLN A 124 -37.81 19.54 -18.13
C GLN A 124 -36.99 18.25 -17.93
N GLY A 125 -36.87 17.82 -16.66
CA GLY A 125 -36.42 16.46 -16.35
C GLY A 125 -35.20 16.40 -15.46
N ALA A 126 -35.25 17.06 -14.29
CA ALA A 126 -34.32 16.80 -13.20
C ALA A 126 -34.40 15.32 -12.78
N VAL A 127 -33.57 14.48 -13.41
CA VAL A 127 -33.45 13.06 -13.05
C VAL A 127 -32.89 13.02 -11.63
N THR A 128 -33.75 12.67 -10.67
CA THR A 128 -33.34 12.49 -9.29
C THR A 128 -32.50 11.21 -9.20
N VAL A 129 -31.17 11.35 -9.30
CA VAL A 129 -30.26 10.22 -9.14
C VAL A 129 -30.26 9.82 -7.66
N THR A 130 -30.97 8.74 -7.35
CA THR A 130 -30.93 8.12 -6.02
C THR A 130 -29.76 7.13 -5.96
N PRO A 131 -29.05 7.04 -4.82
CA PRO A 131 -27.99 6.04 -4.67
C PRO A 131 -28.59 4.63 -4.84
N PRO A 132 -27.84 3.69 -5.44
CA PRO A 132 -28.32 2.33 -5.59
C PRO A 132 -28.69 1.75 -4.21
N PRO A 133 -29.78 0.97 -4.09
CA PRO A 133 -30.20 0.39 -2.82
C PRO A 133 -29.10 -0.53 -2.28
N THR A 134 -28.28 -0.03 -1.37
CA THR A 134 -27.23 -0.81 -0.72
C THR A 134 -27.78 -1.43 0.55
N ARG A 135 -27.71 -2.76 0.65
CA ARG A 135 -27.96 -3.44 1.93
C ARG A 135 -26.73 -3.25 2.79
N ARG A 136 -26.92 -2.84 4.04
CA ARG A 136 -25.84 -2.88 5.04
C ARG A 136 -25.32 -4.33 5.11
N PRO A 137 -24.03 -4.60 4.83
CA PRO A 137 -23.52 -5.95 4.96
C PRO A 137 -23.75 -6.45 6.39
N PRO A 138 -24.00 -7.76 6.58
CA PRO A 138 -24.16 -8.33 7.90
C PRO A 138 -23.00 -7.87 8.80
N GLY A 139 -23.33 -7.27 9.94
CA GLY A 139 -22.31 -6.87 10.90
C GLY A 139 -21.43 -8.05 11.28
N ARG A 140 -20.20 -7.77 11.73
CA ARG A 140 -19.26 -8.81 12.19
C ARG A 140 -19.98 -9.77 13.14
N PRO A 141 -20.03 -11.09 12.85
CA PRO A 141 -20.58 -12.06 13.78
C PRO A 141 -19.91 -11.88 15.14
N THR A 142 -20.71 -11.71 16.18
CA THR A 142 -20.20 -11.65 17.55
C THR A 142 -19.51 -12.96 17.86
N LYS A 143 -18.20 -12.90 18.12
CA LYS A 143 -17.49 -14.05 18.68
C LYS A 143 -18.15 -14.36 20.02
N LYS A 144 -18.76 -15.55 20.15
CA LYS A 144 -19.14 -16.08 21.46
C LYS A 144 -17.86 -16.11 22.30
N ARG A 145 -17.76 -15.25 23.31
CA ARG A 145 -16.77 -15.42 24.36
C ARG A 145 -17.14 -16.72 25.05
N PHE A 146 -16.28 -17.74 24.96
CA PHE A 146 -16.37 -18.89 25.84
C PHE A 146 -16.18 -18.35 27.26
N GLY A 147 -17.24 -18.38 28.06
CA GLY A 147 -17.23 -17.87 29.42
C GLY A 147 -16.24 -18.69 30.25
N SER A 148 -15.21 -18.03 30.75
CA SER A 148 -14.39 -18.56 31.84
C SER A 148 -15.18 -18.47 33.15
N GLN A 149 -15.17 -19.58 33.89
CA GLN A 149 -15.58 -19.77 35.28
C GLN A 149 -17.08 -19.71 35.60
N GLU A 150 -17.54 -20.76 36.29
CA GLU A 150 -18.82 -20.84 36.99
C GLU A 150 -18.99 -19.60 37.86
N VAL A 151 -19.76 -18.63 37.37
CA VAL A 151 -20.24 -17.53 38.20
C VAL A 151 -21.23 -18.15 39.17
N VAL A 152 -20.80 -18.37 40.42
CA VAL A 152 -21.70 -18.74 41.52
C VAL A 152 -22.73 -17.61 41.65
N LYS A 153 -23.91 -17.83 41.07
CA LYS A 153 -25.02 -16.88 41.14
C LYS A 153 -25.47 -16.81 42.60
N ARG A 154 -25.28 -15.67 43.26
CA ARG A 154 -25.84 -15.42 44.59
C ARG A 154 -27.36 -15.66 44.53
N GLN A 155 -27.85 -16.57 45.38
CA GLN A 155 -29.29 -16.80 45.49
C GLN A 155 -29.95 -15.55 46.07
N LEU A 156 -30.94 -15.04 45.34
CA LEU A 156 -31.72 -13.87 45.75
C LEU A 156 -32.66 -14.27 46.90
N GLN A 157 -32.64 -13.52 48.00
CA GLN A 157 -33.57 -13.73 49.12
C GLN A 157 -34.64 -12.63 49.11
N CYS A 158 -35.90 -13.04 49.17
CA CYS A 158 -37.05 -12.14 49.16
C CYS A 158 -37.15 -11.38 50.48
N SER A 159 -37.17 -10.04 50.44
CA SER A 159 -37.32 -9.25 51.67
C SER A 159 -38.71 -9.30 52.29
N ARG A 160 -39.74 -9.78 51.58
CA ARG A 160 -41.12 -9.92 52.10
C ARG A 160 -41.33 -11.23 52.87
N CYS A 161 -41.02 -12.39 52.28
CA CYS A 161 -41.23 -13.70 52.90
C CYS A 161 -39.93 -14.37 53.39
N ARG A 162 -38.77 -13.75 53.17
CA ARG A 162 -37.43 -14.28 53.46
C ARG A 162 -37.07 -15.58 52.73
N GLY A 163 -37.87 -16.05 51.77
CA GLY A 163 -37.56 -17.21 50.93
C GLY A 163 -36.47 -16.93 49.87
N MET A 164 -35.73 -17.96 49.46
CA MET A 164 -34.66 -17.85 48.44
C MET A 164 -35.18 -18.11 47.01
N GLY A 165 -34.46 -17.62 46.02
CA GLY A 165 -34.72 -17.83 44.58
C GLY A 165 -35.60 -16.78 43.90
N HIS A 166 -36.15 -15.82 44.66
CA HIS A 166 -37.00 -14.76 44.11
C HIS A 166 -36.85 -13.47 44.95
N ASN A 167 -37.28 -12.33 44.40
CA ASN A 167 -37.24 -11.04 45.11
C ASN A 167 -38.66 -10.57 45.47
N LYS A 168 -38.77 -9.47 46.23
CA LYS A 168 -40.07 -8.93 46.69
C LYS A 168 -41.07 -8.67 45.56
N SER A 169 -40.62 -8.22 44.39
CA SER A 169 -41.52 -7.86 43.29
C SER A 169 -42.16 -9.07 42.63
N THR A 170 -41.53 -10.25 42.71
CA THR A 170 -42.08 -11.51 42.17
C THR A 170 -42.61 -12.43 43.26
N CYS A 171 -42.72 -11.95 44.50
CA CYS A 171 -43.18 -12.74 45.64
C CYS A 171 -44.70 -12.90 45.58
N LYS A 172 -45.16 -14.15 45.63
CA LYS A 172 -46.59 -14.51 45.58
C LYS A 172 -47.25 -14.59 46.97
N GLU A 173 -46.47 -14.40 48.04
CA GLU A 173 -47.01 -14.30 49.40
C GLU A 173 -47.75 -12.96 49.54
N PHE A 174 -49.05 -13.02 49.78
CA PHE A 174 -49.87 -11.87 50.12
C PHE A 174 -49.68 -11.56 51.60
N LEU A 175 -49.40 -10.30 51.93
CA LEU A 175 -49.37 -9.85 53.33
C LEU A 175 -50.80 -9.97 53.87
N LEU A 176 -51.03 -10.87 54.83
CA LEU A 176 -52.17 -10.71 55.74
C LEU A 176 -51.77 -9.59 56.69
N GLU A 177 -52.27 -8.40 56.40
CA GLU A 177 -52.16 -7.22 57.25
C GLU A 177 -52.96 -7.45 58.55
N GLN A 178 -52.33 -7.20 59.69
CA GLN A 178 -53.03 -6.76 60.90
C GLN A 178 -52.47 -5.40 61.29
#